data_AF-A0A5E4DDA4-F1
#
_entry.id   AF-A0A5E4DDA4-F1
#
_cell.length_a   1.000
_cell.length_b   1.000
_cell.length_c   1.000
_cell.angle_alpha   90.00
_cell.angle_beta   90.00
_cell.angle_gamma   90.00
#
_symmetry.space_group_name_H-M   'P 1'
#
loop_
_entity.id
_entity.type
_entity.pdbx_description
1 polymer ?
#
loop_
_entity_poly.entity_id
_entity_poly.type
_entity_poly.pdbx_seq_one_letter_code
_entity_poly.pdbx_strand_id
1 'polypeptide(L)'
;MRSGGAGSGGAGVPQPVISLFSAPFPAYSRDELKRHYNLGEYWVEVEMEDLASFDEDLADYLYKQPAEHLQLLEEAAKEVADEVTRPRPSGEEVLQDIQVMLKSDASPSSIRSLK
;
A
#
# COMPACT_ATOMS: atom_id res chain seq x y z
N MET A 1 -39.56 17.53 39.99
CA MET A 1 -38.70 16.38 39.64
C MET A 1 -38.02 16.64 38.31
N ARG A 2 -36.73 16.29 38.22
CA ARG A 2 -35.89 16.32 37.02
C ARG A 2 -36.21 15.12 36.11
N SER A 3 -36.02 15.30 34.80
CA SER A 3 -35.59 14.33 33.75
C SER A 3 -36.41 14.58 32.48
N GLY A 4 -35.88 14.78 31.29
CA GLY A 4 -34.56 14.54 30.73
C GLY A 4 -34.77 13.92 29.34
N GLY A 5 -33.95 14.27 28.35
CA GLY A 5 -33.93 13.57 27.06
C GLY A 5 -33.86 14.48 25.84
N ALA A 6 -32.75 15.20 25.68
CA ALA A 6 -32.36 15.75 24.40
C ALA A 6 -31.90 14.58 23.50
N GLY A 7 -32.63 14.33 22.41
CA GLY A 7 -32.17 13.45 21.35
C GLY A 7 -31.05 14.13 20.57
N SER A 8 -29.81 13.87 20.94
CA SER A 8 -28.64 14.21 20.13
C SER A 8 -28.65 13.30 18.90
N GLY A 9 -29.13 13.81 17.78
CA GLY A 9 -28.87 13.24 16.47
C GLY A 9 -27.36 13.28 16.23
N GLY A 10 -26.70 12.14 16.40
CA GLY A 10 -25.31 11.97 16.03
C GLY A 10 -25.18 12.18 14.54
N ALA A 11 -24.62 13.34 14.16
CA ALA A 11 -24.07 13.53 12.84
C ALA A 11 -23.03 12.43 12.63
N GLY A 12 -23.26 11.55 11.65
CA GLY A 12 -22.24 10.64 11.17
C GLY A 12 -21.06 11.49 10.75
N VAL A 13 -19.99 11.43 11.54
CA VAL A 13 -18.71 12.02 11.20
C VAL A 13 -18.32 11.38 9.85
N PRO A 14 -18.07 12.17 8.79
CA PRO A 14 -17.51 11.58 7.58
C PRO A 14 -16.21 10.92 7.99
N GLN A 15 -16.12 9.61 7.77
CA GLN A 15 -14.90 8.86 7.99
C GLN A 15 -13.76 9.65 7.33
N PRO A 16 -12.66 9.93 8.05
CA PRO A 16 -11.57 10.70 7.49
C PRO A 16 -11.10 9.98 6.23
N VAL A 17 -11.06 10.73 5.12
CA VAL A 17 -10.30 10.32 3.94
C VAL A 17 -8.95 9.88 4.44
N ILE A 18 -8.67 8.58 4.27
CA ILE A 18 -7.51 7.91 4.80
C ILE A 18 -6.30 8.79 4.48
N SER A 19 -5.54 9.14 5.52
CA SER A 19 -4.26 9.84 5.40
C SER A 19 -3.21 8.88 4.81
N LEU A 20 -3.53 8.31 3.65
CA LEU A 20 -2.68 7.38 2.90
C LEU A 20 -1.46 8.09 2.31
N PHE A 21 -1.48 9.43 2.32
CA PHE A 21 -0.37 10.27 1.85
C PHE A 21 0.89 10.20 2.74
N SER A 22 0.89 9.38 3.80
CA SER A 22 2.09 9.15 4.62
C SER A 22 2.07 7.77 5.28
N ALA A 23 1.57 6.74 4.59
CA ALA A 23 1.85 5.38 5.02
C ALA A 23 3.33 5.09 4.72
N PRO A 24 4.18 4.77 5.71
CA PRO A 24 5.56 4.38 5.43
C PRO A 24 5.54 3.11 4.61
N PHE A 25 6.12 3.13 3.41
CA PHE A 25 6.35 1.90 2.68
C PHE A 25 7.23 0.98 3.56
N PRO A 26 6.95 -0.32 3.64
CA PRO A 26 7.62 -1.17 4.61
C PRO A 26 9.15 -1.15 4.46
N ALA A 27 9.86 -1.05 5.59
CA ALA A 27 11.31 -0.90 5.59
C ALA A 27 12.04 -2.11 4.98
N TYR A 28 11.47 -3.31 5.05
CA TYR A 28 12.04 -4.51 4.44
C TYR A 28 12.07 -4.41 2.90
N SER A 29 11.03 -3.81 2.32
CA SER A 29 10.92 -3.61 0.87
C SER A 29 11.85 -2.50 0.35
N ARG A 30 12.34 -1.62 1.24
CA ARG A 30 13.25 -0.51 0.88
C ARG A 30 14.62 -1.00 0.40
N ASP A 31 15.18 -2.01 1.06
CA ASP A 31 16.47 -2.61 0.68
C ASP A 31 16.35 -3.41 -0.62
N GLU A 32 15.23 -4.13 -0.78
CA GLU A 32 14.91 -4.86 -2.00
C GLU A 32 14.71 -3.91 -3.19
N LEU A 33 13.92 -2.84 -3.02
CA LEU A 33 13.74 -1.79 -4.03
C LEU A 33 15.07 -1.21 -4.48
N LYS A 34 15.95 -0.87 -3.54
CA LYS A 34 17.27 -0.34 -3.89
C LYS A 34 18.07 -1.35 -4.72
N ARG A 35 18.04 -2.63 -4.33
CA ARG A 35 18.77 -3.69 -5.03
C ARG A 35 18.22 -3.91 -6.44
N HIS A 36 16.92 -4.12 -6.58
CA HIS A 36 16.27 -4.35 -7.88
C HIS A 36 16.45 -3.14 -8.81
N TYR A 37 16.27 -1.93 -8.29
CA TYR A 37 16.45 -0.71 -9.09
C TYR A 37 17.86 -0.61 -9.69
N ASN A 38 18.90 -0.90 -8.89
CA ASN A 38 20.29 -0.90 -9.36
C ASN A 38 20.59 -2.03 -10.37
N LEU A 39 19.73 -3.05 -10.46
CA LEU A 39 19.81 -4.13 -11.45
C LEU A 39 18.96 -3.85 -12.70
N GLY A 40 18.24 -2.72 -12.75
CA GLY A 40 17.26 -2.42 -13.80
C GLY A 40 15.97 -3.23 -13.68
N GLU A 41 15.72 -3.83 -12.52
CA GLU A 41 14.51 -4.54 -12.16
C GLU A 41 13.57 -3.55 -11.44
N TYR A 42 12.56 -3.04 -12.13
CA TYR A 42 11.68 -2.00 -11.57
C TYR A 42 10.42 -2.61 -10.95
N TRP A 43 10.61 -3.57 -10.05
CA TRP A 43 9.52 -4.26 -9.37
C TRP A 43 9.89 -4.65 -7.94
N VAL A 44 8.87 -4.82 -7.11
CA VAL A 44 8.98 -5.35 -5.73
C VAL A 44 7.83 -6.28 -5.45
N GLU A 45 8.10 -7.37 -4.73
CA GLU A 45 7.06 -8.29 -4.26
C GLU A 45 6.69 -7.96 -2.81
N VAL A 46 5.39 -7.84 -2.54
CA VAL A 46 4.84 -7.55 -1.22
C VAL A 46 3.99 -8.74 -0.78
N GLU A 47 4.35 -9.33 0.35
CA GLU A 47 3.55 -10.38 0.98
C GLU A 47 2.36 -9.74 1.72
N MET A 48 1.15 -10.23 1.43
CA MET A 48 -0.09 -9.70 2.02
C MET A 48 -0.12 -9.88 3.54
N GLU A 49 0.51 -10.94 4.03
CA GLU A 49 0.63 -11.27 5.45
C GLU A 49 1.54 -10.27 6.18
N ASP A 50 2.63 -9.85 5.55
CA ASP A 50 3.53 -8.81 6.07
C ASP A 50 2.84 -7.44 6.04
N LEU A 51 2.10 -7.14 4.98
CA LEU A 51 1.32 -5.91 4.88
C LEU A 51 0.27 -5.83 5.98
N ALA A 52 -0.46 -6.91 6.23
CA ALA A 52 -1.47 -6.97 7.29
C ALA A 52 -0.86 -6.88 8.70
N SER A 53 0.35 -7.41 8.89
CA SER A 53 1.11 -7.27 10.15
C SER A 53 1.57 -5.83 10.40
N PHE A 54 1.84 -5.08 9.33
CA PHE A 54 2.22 -3.67 9.39
C PHE A 54 0.99 -2.75 9.56
N ASP A 55 -0.03 -2.92 8.74
CA ASP A 55 -1.27 -2.14 8.71
C ASP A 55 -2.44 -3.00 8.20
N GLU A 56 -3.30 -3.45 9.13
CA GLU A 56 -4.44 -4.30 8.85
C GLU A 56 -5.49 -3.61 7.95
N ASP A 57 -5.72 -2.31 8.16
CA ASP A 57 -6.68 -1.53 7.38
C ASP A 57 -6.21 -1.40 5.93
N LEU A 58 -4.92 -1.13 5.72
CA LEU A 58 -4.31 -1.08 4.39
C LEU A 58 -4.42 -2.42 3.65
N ALA A 59 -4.14 -3.53 4.32
CA ALA A 59 -4.28 -4.85 3.75
C ALA A 59 -5.74 -5.17 3.37
N ASP A 60 -6.70 -4.78 4.22
CA ASP A 60 -8.14 -4.95 3.96
C ASP A 60 -8.61 -4.10 2.76
N TYR A 61 -8.14 -2.85 2.64
CA TYR A 61 -8.42 -2.00 1.47
C TYR A 61 -7.86 -2.60 0.18
N LEU A 62 -6.63 -3.08 0.22
CA LEU A 62 -5.99 -3.70 -0.94
C LEU A 62 -6.71 -5.00 -1.35
N TYR A 63 -7.21 -5.77 -0.39
CA TYR A 63 -8.00 -6.97 -0.64
C TYR A 63 -9.36 -6.66 -1.27
N LYS A 64 -10.04 -5.61 -0.80
CA LYS A 64 -11.39 -5.23 -1.27
C LYS A 64 -11.39 -4.47 -2.59
N GLN A 65 -10.41 -3.60 -2.78
CA GLN A 65 -10.32 -2.69 -3.93
C GLN A 65 -8.88 -2.60 -4.46
N PRO A 66 -8.31 -3.70 -4.97
CA PRO A 66 -6.92 -3.75 -5.41
C PRO A 66 -6.63 -2.75 -6.54
N ALA A 67 -7.57 -2.55 -7.48
CA ALA A 67 -7.35 -1.64 -8.60
C ALA A 67 -7.14 -0.17 -8.19
N GLU A 68 -7.75 0.27 -7.09
CA GLU A 68 -7.65 1.64 -6.57
C GLU A 68 -6.44 1.79 -5.65
N HIS A 69 -6.20 0.80 -4.78
CA HIS A 69 -5.17 0.90 -3.73
C HIS A 69 -3.78 0.45 -4.20
N LEU A 70 -3.69 -0.41 -5.23
CA LEU A 70 -2.41 -0.82 -5.78
C LEU A 70 -1.67 0.36 -6.42
N GLN A 71 -2.38 1.26 -7.12
CA GLN A 71 -1.77 2.45 -7.70
C GLN A 71 -1.12 3.36 -6.64
N LEU A 72 -1.77 3.51 -5.50
CA LEU A 72 -1.25 4.30 -4.38
C LEU A 72 0.00 3.65 -3.78
N LEU A 73 0.03 2.31 -3.74
CA LEU A 73 1.19 1.55 -3.28
C LEU A 73 2.37 1.64 -4.27
N GLU A 74 2.11 1.66 -5.58
CA GLU A 74 3.13 1.88 -6.63
C GLU A 74 3.72 3.29 -6.57
N GLU A 75 2.90 4.32 -6.36
CA GLU A 75 3.38 5.69 -6.15
C GLU A 75 4.25 5.80 -4.90
N ALA A 76 3.82 5.20 -3.78
CA ALA A 76 4.64 5.14 -2.57
C ALA A 76 5.96 4.39 -2.78
N ALA A 77 5.93 3.25 -3.49
CA ALA A 77 7.14 2.49 -3.82
C ALA A 77 8.09 3.31 -4.70
N LYS A 78 7.56 4.11 -5.63
CA LYS A 78 8.32 5.01 -6.49
C LYS A 78 8.98 6.15 -5.70
N GLU A 79 8.27 6.75 -4.74
CA GLU A 79 8.85 7.75 -3.83
C GLU A 79 9.99 7.16 -3.00
N VAL A 80 9.81 5.95 -2.45
CA VAL A 80 10.86 5.27 -1.70
C VAL A 80 12.04 4.86 -2.58
N ALA A 81 11.77 4.37 -3.79
CA ALA A 81 12.80 4.12 -4.80
C ALA A 81 13.59 5.42 -5.10
N ASP A 82 12.90 6.57 -5.13
CA ASP A 82 13.54 7.86 -5.35
C ASP A 82 14.54 8.18 -4.22
N GLU A 83 14.11 8.03 -2.97
CA GLU A 83 14.93 8.30 -1.80
C GLU A 83 16.15 7.38 -1.68
N VAL A 84 16.01 6.09 -1.99
CA VAL A 84 17.04 5.07 -1.69
C VAL A 84 18.13 4.96 -2.75
N THR A 85 17.82 5.41 -3.96
CA THR A 85 18.73 5.37 -5.11
C THR A 85 19.44 6.69 -5.35
N ARG A 86 19.13 7.74 -4.57
CA ARG A 86 19.86 9.01 -4.62
C ARG A 86 21.23 8.94 -3.91
N PRO A 87 22.28 9.57 -4.48
CA PRO A 87 22.33 10.15 -5.82
C PRO A 87 22.47 9.05 -6.89
N ARG A 88 21.67 9.13 -7.96
CA ARG A 88 21.75 8.21 -9.09
C ARG A 88 22.96 8.52 -9.97
N PRO A 89 23.55 7.53 -10.65
CA PRO A 89 24.61 7.75 -11.61
C PRO A 89 24.12 8.59 -12.80
N SER A 90 25.04 9.33 -13.42
CA SER A 90 24.76 10.12 -14.61
C SER A 90 24.24 9.25 -15.75
N GLY A 91 23.10 9.63 -16.34
CA GLY A 91 22.42 8.84 -17.37
C GLY A 91 21.18 8.08 -16.86
N GLU A 92 21.02 7.94 -15.54
CA GLU A 92 19.86 7.29 -14.89
C GLU A 92 19.06 8.30 -14.04
N GLU A 93 19.08 9.57 -14.43
CA GLU A 93 18.44 10.65 -13.67
C GLU A 93 16.91 10.55 -13.69
N VAL A 94 16.35 9.91 -14.73
CA VAL A 94 14.92 9.70 -14.89
C VAL A 94 14.48 8.52 -14.02
N LEU A 95 13.69 8.83 -12.99
CA LEU A 95 13.06 7.84 -12.13
C LEU A 95 12.07 6.98 -12.93
N GLN A 96 12.23 5.66 -12.85
CA GLN A 96 11.32 4.71 -13.47
C GLN A 96 10.11 4.44 -12.58
N ASP A 97 9.01 4.02 -13.20
CA ASP A 97 7.85 3.50 -12.48
C ASP A 97 8.19 2.15 -11.84
N ILE A 98 7.60 1.87 -10.67
CA ILE A 98 7.81 0.64 -9.93
C ILE A 98 6.55 -0.19 -9.98
N GLN A 99 6.65 -1.42 -10.49
CA GLN A 99 5.57 -2.38 -10.46
C GLN A 99 5.52 -3.07 -9.09
N VAL A 100 4.37 -3.01 -8.43
CA VAL A 100 4.16 -3.76 -7.18
C VAL A 100 3.47 -5.08 -7.49
N MET A 101 4.08 -6.18 -7.05
CA MET A 101 3.53 -7.53 -7.16
C MET A 101 3.04 -7.98 -5.79
N LEU A 102 1.86 -8.59 -5.74
CA LEU A 102 1.28 -9.09 -4.50
C LEU A 102 1.40 -10.60 -4.45
N LYS A 103 1.87 -11.11 -3.31
CA LYS A 103 1.95 -12.53 -2.99
C LYS A 103 1.19 -12.81 -1.70
N SER A 104 0.56 -13.98 -1.62
CA SER A 104 -0.12 -14.44 -0.41
C SER A 104 -0.02 -15.96 -0.31
N ASP A 105 0.05 -16.46 0.91
CA ASP A 105 -0.02 -17.89 1.23
C ASP A 105 -1.47 -18.37 1.48
N ALA A 106 -2.46 -17.53 1.15
CA ALA A 106 -3.87 -17.88 1.23
C ALA A 106 -4.23 -19.11 0.37
N SER A 107 -5.26 -19.83 0.80
CA SER A 107 -5.72 -21.03 0.09
C SER A 107 -6.19 -20.68 -1.33
N PRO A 108 -5.67 -21.37 -2.37
CA PRO A 108 -6.05 -21.10 -3.74
C PRO A 108 -7.52 -21.45 -3.96
N SER A 109 -8.23 -20.59 -4.68
CA SER A 109 -9.61 -20.84 -5.09
C SER A 109 -9.67 -21.59 -6.42
N SER A 110 -10.61 -22.52 -6.56
CA SER A 110 -10.83 -23.22 -7.82
C SER A 110 -11.42 -22.28 -8.86
N ILE A 111 -11.03 -22.42 -10.13
CA ILE A 111 -11.70 -21.68 -11.22
C ILE A 111 -13.22 -21.94 -11.26
N ARG A 112 -13.67 -23.10 -10.78
CA ARG A 112 -15.10 -23.48 -10.72
C ARG A 112 -15.88 -22.73 -9.65
N SER A 113 -15.21 -22.11 -8.67
CA SER A 113 -15.85 -21.33 -7.61
C SER A 113 -15.96 -19.83 -7.94
N LEU A 114 -15.47 -19.40 -9.09
CA LEU A 114 -15.68 -18.04 -9.59
C LEU A 114 -17.16 -17.87 -9.98
N LYS A 115 -17.79 -16.80 -9.49
CA LYS A 115 -19.20 -16.45 -9.76
C LYS A 115 -19.31 -15.35 -10.79
#